data_AF-A0A952WCE2-F1
#
_entry.id   AF-A0A952WCE2-F1
#
_cell.length_a   1.000
_cell.length_b   1.000
_cell.length_c   1.000
_cell.angle_alpha   90.00
_cell.angle_beta   90.00
_cell.angle_gamma   90.00
#
_symmetry.space_group_name_H-M   'P 1'
#
loop_
_entity.id
_entity.type
_entity.pdbx_description
1 polymer ?
#
loop_
_entity_poly.entity_id
_entity_poly.type
_entity_poly.pdbx_seq_one_letter_code
_entity_poly.pdbx_strand_id
1 'polypeptide(L)'
;MKTSRLIRAGMLAAAVMCLSACKQEASKPPAATAPEAVYTVRGKIVSLPDPAKPGSSLQIMHEPIDNFVRQDGKLGMDSMTMPFPLAKGVSLEGFAAGDVVEVTFEVRWKSQPRFQTTKLVKLPPDTPVRQGKAGGN
;
A
#
# COMPACT_ATOMS: atom_id res chain seq x y z
N MET A 1 71.22 31.78 -8.32
CA MET A 1 72.42 31.75 -7.46
C MET A 1 71.98 31.87 -6.00
N LYS A 2 72.63 31.09 -5.09
CA LYS A 2 72.38 30.88 -3.64
C LYS A 2 71.19 29.94 -3.34
N THR A 3 71.30 28.64 -2.99
CA THR A 3 72.11 27.89 -1.98
C THR A 3 72.01 28.55 -0.59
N SER A 4 71.58 27.91 0.52
CA SER A 4 71.85 26.57 1.06
C SER A 4 70.97 26.29 2.31
N ARG A 5 70.68 24.99 2.59
CA ARG A 5 70.85 24.22 3.87
C ARG A 5 70.23 24.78 5.19
N LEU A 6 69.78 24.04 6.21
CA LEU A 6 69.65 22.62 6.58
C LEU A 6 69.08 22.59 8.02
N ILE A 7 68.42 21.48 8.40
CA ILE A 7 68.30 20.89 9.76
C ILE A 7 67.36 21.60 10.78
N ARG A 8 66.31 20.89 11.23
CA ARG A 8 66.26 20.24 12.56
C ARG A 8 65.05 19.30 12.68
N ALA A 9 65.35 18.12 13.19
CA ALA A 9 64.44 17.06 13.56
C ALA A 9 63.77 17.31 14.92
N GLY A 10 62.62 16.65 15.12
CA GLY A 10 62.09 16.31 16.43
C GLY A 10 60.90 17.15 16.88
N MET A 11 59.73 16.54 17.00
CA MET A 11 59.18 16.12 18.30
C MET A 11 57.81 15.47 18.11
N LEU A 12 57.64 14.36 18.81
CA LEU A 12 56.47 13.49 18.93
C LEU A 12 55.29 14.25 19.57
N ALA A 13 54.08 14.19 18.99
CA ALA A 13 52.84 14.43 19.72
C ALA A 13 51.66 13.74 19.03
N ALA A 14 51.07 12.78 19.73
CA ALA A 14 49.86 12.06 19.37
C ALA A 14 48.63 12.98 19.43
N ALA A 15 47.76 12.92 18.42
CA ALA A 15 46.39 13.40 18.51
C ALA A 15 45.47 12.41 17.77
N VAL A 16 44.92 11.50 18.56
CA VAL A 16 43.71 10.72 18.30
C VAL A 16 42.52 11.67 18.18
N MET A 17 41.44 11.25 17.48
CA MET A 17 40.08 11.84 17.35
C MET A 17 39.82 12.44 15.95
N CYS A 18 38.79 12.09 15.17
CA CYS A 18 37.64 11.20 15.35
C CYS A 18 37.24 10.72 13.94
N LEU A 19 37.20 9.40 13.74
CA LEU A 19 36.42 8.81 12.65
C LEU A 19 34.95 9.04 12.98
N SER A 20 34.37 10.12 12.47
CA SER A 20 32.92 10.29 12.40
C SER A 20 32.37 9.30 11.38
N ALA A 21 32.36 8.02 11.78
CA ALA A 21 31.51 7.02 11.20
C ALA A 21 30.08 7.45 11.53
N CYS A 22 29.47 8.21 10.63
CA CYS A 22 28.03 8.38 10.57
C CYS A 22 27.43 6.98 10.35
N LYS A 23 27.22 6.29 11.47
CA LYS A 23 26.38 5.12 11.58
C LYS A 23 24.96 5.65 11.35
N GLN A 24 24.59 5.77 10.08
CA GLN A 24 23.23 6.07 9.68
C GLN A 24 22.42 4.83 10.01
N GLU A 25 21.95 4.76 11.26
CA GLU A 25 20.95 3.80 11.69
C GLU A 25 19.73 4.05 10.82
N ALA A 26 19.56 3.20 9.82
CA ALA A 26 18.39 3.17 8.98
C ALA A 26 17.18 3.09 9.90
N SER A 27 16.45 4.20 10.00
CA SER A 27 15.23 4.31 10.79
C SER A 27 14.31 3.18 10.35
N LYS A 28 14.08 2.23 11.25
CA LYS A 28 13.09 1.16 11.07
C LYS A 28 11.80 1.82 10.53
N PRO A 29 11.29 1.41 9.37
CA PRO A 29 10.02 1.95 8.86
C PRO A 29 8.98 1.85 9.98
N PRO A 30 8.19 2.90 10.23
CA PRO A 30 7.11 2.84 11.21
C PRO A 30 6.30 1.57 10.97
N ALA A 31 6.05 0.79 12.02
CA ALA A 31 5.17 -0.37 11.91
C ALA A 31 3.84 0.11 11.34
N ALA A 32 3.33 -0.59 10.32
CA ALA A 32 2.04 -0.27 9.73
C ALA A 32 0.98 -0.25 10.84
N THR A 33 0.25 0.87 10.98
CA THR A 33 -0.84 0.98 11.94
C THR A 33 -1.89 -0.08 11.63
N ALA A 34 -2.61 -0.58 12.64
CA ALA A 34 -3.74 -1.47 12.40
C ALA A 34 -4.79 -0.77 11.50
N PRO A 35 -5.52 -1.50 10.64
CA PRO A 35 -6.62 -0.92 9.87
C PRO A 35 -7.76 -0.49 10.79
N GLU A 36 -8.45 0.61 10.46
CA GLU A 36 -9.63 1.05 11.21
C GLU A 36 -10.86 0.18 10.92
N ALA A 37 -10.95 -0.43 9.74
CA ALA A 37 -12.00 -1.39 9.41
C ALA A 37 -11.53 -2.42 8.37
N VAL A 38 -12.20 -3.57 8.35
CA VAL A 38 -11.99 -4.63 7.36
C VAL A 38 -13.35 -5.06 6.85
N TYR A 39 -13.47 -5.16 5.53
CA TYR A 39 -14.71 -5.53 4.85
C TYR A 39 -14.46 -6.71 3.92
N THR A 40 -15.44 -7.61 3.86
CA THR A 40 -15.54 -8.64 2.83
C THR A 40 -16.79 -8.36 2.02
N VAL A 41 -16.63 -8.21 0.71
CA VAL A 41 -17.73 -7.87 -0.20
C VAL A 41 -17.56 -8.64 -1.50
N ARG A 42 -18.65 -8.99 -2.17
CA ARG A 42 -18.58 -9.56 -3.52
C ARG A 42 -18.52 -8.44 -4.56
N GLY A 43 -18.05 -8.78 -5.74
CA GLY A 43 -18.02 -7.86 -6.85
C GLY A 43 -17.64 -8.53 -8.14
N LYS A 44 -17.59 -7.74 -9.21
CA LYS A 44 -17.14 -8.17 -10.53
C LYS A 44 -15.90 -7.39 -10.93
N ILE A 45 -14.83 -8.09 -11.34
CA ILE A 45 -13.63 -7.43 -11.86
C ILE A 45 -14.01 -6.70 -13.15
N VAL A 46 -13.76 -5.39 -13.18
CA VAL A 46 -13.97 -4.53 -14.35
C VAL A 46 -12.69 -4.44 -15.17
N SER A 47 -11.55 -4.25 -14.50
CA SER A 47 -10.24 -4.25 -15.13
C SER A 47 -9.14 -4.71 -14.18
N LEU A 48 -8.04 -5.20 -14.74
CA LEU A 48 -6.81 -5.53 -14.03
C LEU A 48 -5.77 -4.43 -14.25
N PRO A 49 -4.72 -4.33 -13.41
CA PRO A 49 -3.54 -3.53 -13.71
C PRO A 49 -2.92 -3.98 -15.04
N ASP A 50 -2.63 -3.00 -15.90
CA ASP A 50 -2.03 -3.14 -17.22
C ASP A 50 -0.56 -2.69 -17.14
N PRO A 51 0.42 -3.60 -17.36
CA PRO A 51 1.84 -3.25 -17.27
C PRO A 51 2.27 -2.23 -18.34
N ALA A 52 1.52 -2.09 -19.44
CA ALA A 52 1.77 -1.08 -20.46
C ALA A 52 1.20 0.29 -20.09
N LYS A 53 0.36 0.39 -19.04
CA LYS A 53 -0.27 1.63 -18.58
C LYS A 53 0.02 1.87 -17.09
N PRO A 54 1.13 2.53 -16.76
CA PRO A 54 1.46 2.91 -15.39
C PRO A 54 0.28 3.65 -14.73
N GLY A 55 -0.08 3.26 -13.50
CA GLY A 55 -1.20 3.85 -12.76
C GLY A 55 -2.56 3.19 -13.01
N SER A 56 -2.67 2.27 -13.97
CA SER A 56 -3.82 1.36 -14.03
C SER A 56 -3.89 0.49 -12.77
N SER A 57 -5.10 0.11 -12.38
CA SER A 57 -5.36 -0.60 -11.12
C SER A 57 -6.41 -1.68 -11.29
N LEU A 58 -6.46 -2.60 -10.33
CA LEU A 58 -7.58 -3.51 -10.17
C LEU A 58 -8.83 -2.68 -9.87
N GLN A 59 -9.81 -2.73 -10.77
CA GLN A 59 -11.10 -2.07 -10.62
C GLN A 59 -12.15 -3.15 -10.41
N ILE A 60 -12.95 -3.03 -9.35
CA ILE A 60 -14.04 -3.97 -9.05
C ILE A 60 -15.33 -3.16 -8.91
N MET A 61 -16.38 -3.60 -9.60
CA MET A 61 -17.75 -3.19 -9.32
C MET A 61 -18.24 -4.01 -8.13
N HIS A 62 -18.20 -3.43 -6.93
CA HIS A 62 -18.57 -4.14 -5.70
C HIS A 62 -20.06 -4.01 -5.37
N GLU A 63 -20.58 -4.96 -4.59
CA GLU A 63 -21.94 -4.87 -4.03
C GLU A 63 -22.05 -3.70 -3.04
N PRO A 64 -23.25 -3.18 -2.77
CA PRO A 64 -23.40 -2.14 -1.75
C PRO A 64 -22.99 -2.69 -0.38
N ILE A 65 -22.25 -1.90 0.38
CA ILE A 65 -21.73 -2.24 1.70
C ILE A 65 -22.48 -1.38 2.72
N ASP A 66 -23.54 -1.94 3.31
CA ASP A 66 -24.48 -1.19 4.14
C ASP A 66 -23.83 -0.64 5.42
N ASN A 67 -22.87 -1.38 5.98
CA ASN A 67 -22.14 -1.04 7.20
C ASN A 67 -20.78 -0.37 6.93
N PHE A 68 -20.52 0.09 5.71
CA PHE A 68 -19.28 0.78 5.41
C PHE A 68 -19.19 2.10 6.18
N VAL A 69 -18.18 2.26 7.02
CA VAL A 69 -17.97 3.47 7.82
C VAL A 69 -17.10 4.42 7.01
N ARG A 70 -17.72 5.46 6.50
CA ARG A 70 -17.05 6.50 5.72
C ARG A 70 -16.15 7.35 6.62
N GLN A 71 -15.25 8.11 6.01
CA GLN A 71 -14.35 9.01 6.75
C GLN A 71 -15.10 10.07 7.58
N ASP A 72 -16.31 10.48 7.15
CA ASP A 72 -17.18 11.42 7.88
C ASP A 72 -18.06 10.74 8.94
N GLY A 73 -17.87 9.43 9.17
CA GLY A 73 -18.62 8.63 10.13
C GLY A 73 -19.98 8.14 9.63
N LYS A 74 -20.43 8.55 8.43
CA LYS A 74 -21.69 8.04 7.85
C LYS A 74 -21.55 6.58 7.43
N LEU A 75 -22.67 5.88 7.49
CA LEU A 75 -22.76 4.50 7.05
C LEU A 75 -23.15 4.38 5.57
N GLY A 76 -22.71 3.30 4.96
CA GLY A 76 -23.12 2.89 3.64
C GLY A 76 -22.13 3.27 2.54
N MET A 77 -22.02 2.35 1.58
CA MET A 77 -21.35 2.58 0.31
C MET A 77 -22.16 1.89 -0.78
N ASP A 78 -22.77 2.68 -1.68
CA ASP A 78 -23.52 2.16 -2.83
C ASP A 78 -22.64 1.25 -3.69
N SER A 79 -23.25 0.37 -4.48
CA SER A 79 -22.48 -0.38 -5.47
C SER A 79 -21.82 0.58 -6.46
N MET A 80 -20.51 0.50 -6.63
CA MET A 80 -19.78 1.30 -7.59
C MET A 80 -18.51 0.58 -8.06
N THR A 81 -17.96 1.04 -9.18
CA THR A 81 -16.61 0.64 -9.61
C THR A 81 -15.60 1.56 -8.96
N MET A 82 -14.66 0.98 -8.23
CA MET A 82 -13.57 1.73 -7.61
C MET A 82 -12.27 0.92 -7.61
N PRO A 83 -11.10 1.58 -7.42
CA PRO A 83 -9.84 0.88 -7.35
C PRO A 83 -9.73 0.09 -6.04
N PHE A 84 -9.18 -1.13 -6.14
CA PHE A 84 -8.85 -2.02 -5.03
C PHE A 84 -7.33 -2.29 -5.04
N PRO A 85 -6.51 -1.39 -4.45
CA PRO A 85 -5.06 -1.55 -4.42
C PRO A 85 -4.65 -2.82 -3.66
N LEU A 86 -3.73 -3.60 -4.23
CA LEU A 86 -3.32 -4.87 -3.64
C LEU A 86 -2.36 -4.68 -2.44
N ALA A 87 -2.55 -5.49 -1.40
CA ALA A 87 -1.52 -5.70 -0.39
C ALA A 87 -0.31 -6.44 -0.99
N LYS A 88 0.84 -6.28 -0.35
CA LYS A 88 2.03 -7.06 -0.69
C LYS A 88 1.72 -8.56 -0.54
N GLY A 89 1.98 -9.33 -1.59
CA GLY A 89 1.78 -10.78 -1.61
C GLY A 89 0.42 -11.25 -2.10
N VAL A 90 -0.51 -10.34 -2.41
CA VAL A 90 -1.77 -10.72 -3.08
C VAL A 90 -1.51 -10.83 -4.58
N SER A 91 -1.75 -12.03 -5.13
CA SER A 91 -1.59 -12.33 -6.56
C SER A 91 -2.90 -12.11 -7.33
N LEU A 92 -2.78 -11.70 -8.59
CA LEU A 92 -3.88 -11.65 -9.58
C LEU A 92 -3.78 -12.76 -10.63
N GLU A 93 -2.90 -13.73 -10.44
CA GLU A 93 -2.79 -14.87 -11.32
C GLU A 93 -4.13 -15.64 -11.42
N GLY A 94 -4.56 -15.94 -12.63
CA GLY A 94 -5.82 -16.67 -12.89
C GLY A 94 -7.09 -15.81 -12.83
N PHE A 95 -6.99 -14.51 -12.53
CA PHE A 95 -8.09 -13.57 -12.61
C PHE A 95 -8.17 -12.90 -13.98
N ALA A 96 -9.39 -12.56 -14.39
CA ALA A 96 -9.71 -11.86 -15.62
C ALA A 96 -10.80 -10.81 -15.38
N ALA A 97 -10.88 -9.81 -16.26
CA ALA A 97 -12.04 -8.95 -16.31
C ALA A 97 -13.29 -9.79 -16.56
N GLY A 98 -14.36 -9.50 -15.82
CA GLY A 98 -15.60 -10.24 -15.85
C GLY A 98 -15.77 -11.27 -14.74
N ASP A 99 -14.69 -11.67 -14.06
CA ASP A 99 -14.77 -12.63 -12.95
C ASP A 99 -15.58 -12.08 -11.78
N VAL A 100 -16.43 -12.92 -11.20
CA VAL A 100 -17.08 -12.64 -9.92
C VAL A 100 -16.12 -13.06 -8.80
N VAL A 101 -15.94 -12.18 -7.83
CA VAL A 101 -14.96 -12.35 -6.76
C VAL A 101 -15.54 -11.95 -5.40
N GLU A 102 -15.03 -12.57 -4.35
CA GLU A 102 -15.09 -12.04 -2.99
C GLU A 102 -13.78 -11.33 -2.70
N VAL A 103 -13.87 -10.06 -2.30
CA VAL A 103 -12.71 -9.23 -1.95
C VAL A 103 -12.74 -8.90 -0.47
N THR A 104 -11.65 -9.18 0.23
CA THR A 104 -11.40 -8.66 1.58
C THR A 104 -10.44 -7.49 1.47
N PHE A 105 -10.85 -6.34 2.01
CA PHE A 105 -10.03 -5.14 2.00
C PHE A 105 -10.07 -4.41 3.33
N GLU A 106 -8.95 -3.78 3.62
CA GLU A 106 -8.75 -2.93 4.79
C GLU A 106 -9.02 -1.47 4.43
N VAL A 107 -9.53 -0.74 5.41
CA VAL A 107 -9.70 0.71 5.38
C VAL A 107 -8.77 1.33 6.41
N ARG A 108 -7.98 2.28 5.92
CA ARG A 108 -6.86 2.91 6.62
C ARG A 108 -6.99 4.43 6.56
N TRP A 109 -7.94 5.03 7.28
CA TRP A 109 -8.27 6.46 7.12
C TRP A 109 -7.12 7.40 7.49
N LYS A 110 -6.28 6.99 8.44
CA LYS A 110 -5.15 7.79 8.96
C LYS A 110 -3.82 7.50 8.28
N SER A 111 -3.76 6.61 7.29
CA SER A 111 -2.51 6.23 6.60
C SER A 111 -2.71 5.99 5.11
N GLN A 112 -1.63 5.73 4.38
CA GLN A 112 -1.67 5.39 2.96
C GLN A 112 -1.10 3.98 2.74
N PRO A 113 -1.67 3.21 1.79
CA PRO A 113 -2.89 3.51 1.05
C PRO A 113 -4.14 3.41 1.94
N ARG A 114 -5.16 4.24 1.67
CA ARG A 114 -6.42 4.23 2.43
C ARG A 114 -7.24 2.95 2.26
N PHE A 115 -7.08 2.27 1.12
CA PHE A 115 -7.71 1.00 0.83
C PHE A 115 -6.62 -0.01 0.48
N GLN A 116 -6.73 -1.22 1.02
CA GLN A 116 -5.77 -2.27 0.74
C GLN A 116 -6.45 -3.64 0.71
N THR A 117 -6.48 -4.26 -0.46
CA THR A 117 -7.01 -5.61 -0.66
C THR A 117 -6.03 -6.63 -0.10
N THR A 118 -6.46 -7.36 0.92
CA THR A 118 -5.66 -8.39 1.60
C THR A 118 -6.01 -9.80 1.14
N LYS A 119 -7.20 -9.99 0.54
CA LYS A 119 -7.63 -11.27 -0.02
C LYS A 119 -8.51 -11.06 -1.24
N LEU A 120 -8.33 -11.90 -2.24
CA LEU A 120 -9.19 -11.97 -3.41
C LEU A 120 -9.47 -13.45 -3.70
N VAL A 121 -10.75 -13.81 -3.80
CA VAL A 121 -11.19 -15.19 -4.06
C VAL A 121 -12.11 -15.17 -5.26
N LYS A 122 -11.82 -16.01 -6.26
CA LYS A 122 -12.70 -16.21 -7.42
C LYS A 122 -13.92 -17.03 -7.00
N LEU A 123 -15.10 -16.55 -7.36
CA LEU A 123 -16.38 -17.21 -7.10
C LEU A 123 -16.92 -17.85 -8.40
N PRO A 124 -17.91 -18.75 -8.31
CA PRO A 124 -18.65 -19.23 -9.48
C PRO A 124 -19.21 -18.07 -10.31
N PRO A 125 -19.19 -18.14 -11.65
CA PRO A 125 -19.55 -17.03 -12.53
C PRO A 125 -21.04 -16.64 -12.47
N ASP A 126 -21.90 -17.54 -12.02
CA ASP A 126 -23.33 -17.35 -11.81
C ASP A 126 -23.67 -16.78 -10.42
N THR A 127 -22.66 -16.54 -9.58
CA THR A 127 -22.86 -15.93 -8.26
C THR A 127 -23.50 -14.54 -8.42
N PRO A 128 -24.67 -14.29 -7.80
CA PRO A 128 -25.32 -13.00 -7.91
C PRO A 128 -24.51 -11.91 -7.19
N VAL A 129 -24.38 -10.77 -7.86
CA VAL A 129 -23.77 -9.54 -7.32
C VAL A 129 -24.84 -8.47 -7.26
N ARG A 130 -25.22 -8.08 -6.05
CA ARG A 130 -26.19 -7.00 -5.79
C ARG A 130 -25.68 -5.67 -6.34
N GLN A 131 -26.58 -4.90 -6.94
CA GLN A 131 -26.33 -3.53 -7.36
C GLN A 131 -27.36 -2.60 -6.72
N GLY A 132 -27.01 -1.32 -6.59
CA GLY A 132 -27.90 -0.27 -6.11
C GLY A 132 -27.38 0.42 -4.84
N LYS A 133 -28.32 0.90 -4.04
CA LYS A 133 -28.04 1.69 -2.84
C LYS A 133 -27.62 0.82 -1.67
N ALA A 134 -26.71 1.35 -0.85
CA ALA A 134 -26.52 0.84 0.49
C ALA A 134 -27.78 1.11 1.32
N GLY A 135 -28.21 0.13 2.11
CA GLY A 135 -29.36 0.26 3.01
C GLY A 135 -29.07 1.10 4.27
N GLY A 136 -28.14 2.06 4.17
CA GLY A 136 -27.62 2.83 5.31
C GLY A 136 -28.74 3.37 6.18
N ASN A 137 -28.68 3.07 7.48
CA ASN A 137 -29.63 3.50 8.50
C ASN A 137 -29.09 4.71 9.26
#